data_AF-A0A060N992-F1
#
_entry.id   AF-A0A060N992-F1
#
_cell.length_a   1.000
_cell.length_b   1.000
_cell.length_c   1.000
_cell.angle_alpha   90.00
_cell.angle_beta   90.00
_cell.angle_gamma   90.00
#
_symmetry.space_group_name_H-M   'P 1'
#
loop_
_entity.id
_entity.type
_entity.pdbx_description
1 polymer ?
#
loop_
_entity_poly.entity_id
_entity_poly.type
_entity_poly.pdbx_seq_one_letter_code
_entity_poly.pdbx_strand_id
1 'polypeptide(L)' 'MSLKCICESILGTIDCWREVSITKKNVIKKLCEKQIPQDPNFPYGHNEKAYCPNCAMIVEDLYCGTCGQKIKWD' A
#
# COMPACT_ATOMS: atom_id res chain seq x y z
N MET A 1 1.04 3.88 18.39
CA MET A 1 1.86 3.31 17.30
C MET A 1 0.98 3.22 16.06
N SER A 2 1.40 3.83 14.93
CA SER A 2 0.57 3.86 13.72
C SER A 2 0.61 2.51 12.97
N LEU A 3 -0.43 2.19 12.20
CA LEU A 3 -0.45 0.99 11.36
C LEU A 3 0.72 0.96 10.38
N LYS A 4 1.12 2.12 9.84
CA LYS A 4 2.32 2.27 9.00
C LYS A 4 3.56 1.73 9.72
N CYS A 5 3.81 2.19 10.95
CA CYS A 5 4.98 1.76 11.72
C CYS A 5 5.00 0.24 11.98
N ILE A 6 3.82 -0.35 12.22
CA ILE A 6 3.69 -1.81 12.39
C ILE A 6 4.04 -2.53 11.08
N CYS A 7 3.49 -2.07 9.96
CA CYS A 7 3.76 -2.65 8.65
C CYS A 7 5.24 -2.53 8.25
N GLU A 8 5.88 -1.39 8.49
CA GLU A 8 7.32 -1.20 8.25
C GLU A 8 8.16 -2.16 9.13
N SER A 9 7.79 -2.34 10.39
CA SER A 9 8.48 -3.28 11.30
C SER A 9 8.34 -4.73 10.83
N ILE A 10 7.15 -5.11 10.35
CA ILE A 10 6.91 -6.45 9.77
C ILE A 10 7.77 -6.63 8.52
N LEU A 11 7.74 -5.67 7.58
CA LEU A 11 8.51 -5.74 6.35
C LEU A 11 10.02 -5.89 6.61
N GLY A 12 10.55 -5.23 7.65
CA GLY A 12 11.96 -5.35 8.04
C GLY A 12 12.36 -6.68 8.67
N THR A 13 11.41 -7.51 9.11
CA THR A 13 11.71 -8.76 9.86
C THR A 13 11.13 -10.03 9.23
N ILE A 14 10.18 -9.91 8.30
CA ILE A 14 9.40 -11.04 7.79
C ILE A 14 10.23 -12.11 7.09
N ASP A 15 11.34 -11.75 6.47
CA ASP A 15 12.21 -12.73 5.81
C ASP A 15 12.90 -13.66 6.81
N CYS A 16 13.11 -13.21 8.05
CA CYS A 16 13.67 -14.01 9.14
C CYS A 16 12.67 -15.03 9.74
N TRP A 17 11.36 -14.93 9.44
CA TRP A 17 10.34 -15.79 10.03
C TRP A 17 10.38 -17.19 9.43
N ARG A 18 11.17 -18.10 10.00
CA ARG A 18 11.38 -19.46 9.47
C ARG A 18 10.13 -20.33 9.46
N GLU A 19 9.19 -20.05 10.37
CA GLU A 19 7.95 -20.84 10.53
C GLU A 19 6.84 -20.46 9.53
N VAL A 20 7.01 -19.35 8.80
CA VAL A 20 6.00 -18.85 7.87
C VAL A 20 6.37 -19.23 6.44
N SER A 21 5.44 -19.86 5.73
CA SER A 21 5.66 -20.23 4.32
C SER A 21 5.90 -19.02 3.43
N ILE A 22 6.67 -19.20 2.36
CA ILE A 22 6.98 -18.15 1.38
C ILE A 22 5.70 -17.48 0.85
N THR A 23 4.68 -18.27 0.54
CA THR A 23 3.37 -17.76 0.08
C THR A 23 2.73 -16.83 1.09
N LYS A 24 2.71 -17.21 2.38
CA LYS A 24 2.15 -16.37 3.45
C LYS A 24 2.98 -15.10 3.65
N LYS A 25 4.32 -15.20 3.59
CA LYS A 25 5.21 -14.02 3.63
C LYS A 25 4.86 -13.02 2.53
N ASN A 26 4.70 -13.50 1.29
CA ASN A 26 4.38 -12.66 0.14
C ASN A 26 3.01 -11.96 0.30
N VAL A 27 2.01 -12.66 0.84
CA VAL A 27 0.70 -12.05 1.13
C VAL A 27 0.84 -10.95 2.18
N ILE A 28 1.54 -11.21 3.28
CA ILE A 28 1.74 -10.23 4.36
C ILE A 28 2.54 -9.02 3.85
N LYS A 29 3.59 -9.22 3.03
CA LYS A 29 4.35 -8.14 2.39
C LYS A 29 3.42 -7.23 1.59
N LYS A 30 2.64 -7.80 0.67
CA LYS A 30 1.66 -7.04 -0.14
C LYS A 30 0.65 -6.27 0.70
N LEU A 31 0.17 -6.85 1.80
CA LEU A 31 -0.76 -6.16 2.70
C LEU A 31 -0.09 -5.01 3.46
N CYS A 32 1.14 -5.21 3.92
CA CYS A 32 1.90 -4.18 4.64
C CYS A 32 2.30 -3.02 3.73
N GLU A 33 2.75 -3.31 2.51
CA GLU A 33 3.10 -2.31 1.50
C GLU A 33 1.92 -1.40 1.18
N LYS A 34 0.69 -1.94 1.13
CA LYS A 34 -0.53 -1.16 0.93
C LYS A 34 -0.84 -0.15 2.05
N GLN A 35 -0.30 -0.36 3.25
CA GLN A 35 -0.49 0.56 4.38
C GLN A 35 0.52 1.70 4.41
N ILE A 36 1.58 1.62 3.59
CA ILE A 36 2.52 2.71 3.37
C ILE A 36 1.85 3.68 2.38
N PRO A 37 1.52 4.92 2.79
CA PRO A 37 0.89 5.90 1.90
C PRO A 37 1.76 6.16 0.67
N GLN A 38 1.15 6.15 -0.50
CA GLN A 38 1.80 6.49 -1.77
C GLN A 38 1.02 7.60 -2.47
N ASP A 39 1.73 8.48 -3.17
CA ASP A 39 1.11 9.56 -3.92
C ASP A 39 0.25 8.98 -5.07
N PRO A 40 -0.93 9.55 -5.35
CA PRO A 40 -1.74 9.11 -6.46
C PRO A 40 -1.09 9.47 -7.81
N ASN A 41 -1.42 8.70 -8.84
CA ASN A 41 -1.00 8.95 -10.22
C ASN A 41 -1.94 9.96 -10.90
N PHE A 42 -1.36 10.91 -11.63
CA PHE A 42 -2.08 11.90 -12.44
C PHE A 42 -1.60 11.83 -13.90
N PRO A 43 -2.05 10.83 -14.69
CA PRO A 43 -1.55 10.59 -16.04
C PRO A 43 -1.80 11.77 -17.02
N TYR A 44 -2.75 12.63 -16.69
CA TYR A 44 -3.16 13.78 -17.50
C TYR A 44 -2.99 15.13 -16.76
N GLY A 45 -2.24 15.14 -15.65
CA GLY A 45 -1.97 16.34 -14.84
C GLY A 45 -2.82 16.45 -13.57
N HIS A 46 -2.37 17.32 -12.65
CA HIS A 46 -2.89 17.41 -11.27
C HIS A 46 -4.32 17.96 -11.13
N ASN A 47 -4.90 18.53 -12.19
CA ASN A 47 -6.27 19.05 -12.20
C ASN A 47 -7.30 18.01 -12.66
N GLU A 48 -6.85 16.79 -12.97
CA GLU A 48 -7.70 15.69 -13.42
C GLU A 48 -7.93 14.65 -12.32
N LYS A 49 -8.54 13.52 -12.69
CA LYS A 49 -8.79 12.39 -11.79
C LYS A 49 -7.47 11.83 -11.26
N ALA A 50 -7.44 11.55 -9.97
CA ALA A 50 -6.37 10.81 -9.32
C ALA A 50 -6.57 9.30 -9.51
N TYR A 51 -5.48 8.59 -9.75
CA TYR A 51 -5.47 7.14 -9.96
C TYR A 51 -4.62 6.45 -8.90
N CYS A 52 -5.08 5.28 -8.45
CA CYS A 52 -4.36 4.46 -7.49
C CYS A 52 -2.98 4.06 -8.04
N PRO A 53 -1.89 4.25 -7.29
CA PRO A 53 -0.55 3.91 -7.77
C PRO A 53 -0.33 2.40 -7.92
N ASN A 54 -1.15 1.57 -7.26
CA ASN A 54 -1.02 0.12 -7.28
C ASN A 54 -1.92 -0.59 -8.32
N CYS A 55 -3.13 -0.08 -8.59
CA CYS A 55 -4.09 -0.76 -9.47
C CYS A 55 -4.69 0.10 -10.57
N ALA A 56 -4.26 1.36 -10.69
CA ALA A 56 -4.71 2.31 -11.71
C ALA A 56 -6.24 2.55 -11.76
N MET A 57 -6.97 2.22 -10.69
CA MET A 57 -8.37 2.62 -10.53
C MET A 57 -8.46 4.03 -9.97
N ILE A 58 -9.51 4.77 -10.33
CA ILE A 58 -9.76 6.12 -9.81
C ILE A 58 -9.84 6.08 -8.28
N VAL A 59 -9.24 7.07 -7.61
CA VAL A 59 -9.26 7.22 -6.15
C VAL A 59 -9.70 8.62 -5.75
N GLU A 60 -10.60 8.67 -4.77
CA GLU A 60 -11.16 9.92 -4.23
C GLU A 60 -11.02 9.98 -2.69
N ASP A 61 -10.61 8.88 -2.07
CA ASP A 61 -10.52 8.68 -0.63
C ASP A 61 -9.09 8.40 -0.15
N LEU A 62 -8.90 8.38 1.17
CA LEU A 62 -7.63 8.00 1.83
C LEU A 62 -7.18 6.56 1.48
N TYR A 63 -8.10 5.69 1.06
CA TYR A 63 -7.79 4.33 0.62
C TYR A 63 -8.45 4.05 -0.73
N CYS A 64 -7.72 3.37 -1.61
CA CYS A 64 -8.27 2.88 -2.86
C CYS A 64 -9.37 1.84 -2.58
N GLY A 65 -10.60 2.12 -2.99
CA GLY A 65 -11.75 1.22 -2.81
C GLY A 65 -11.61 -0.14 -3.51
N THR A 66 -10.75 -0.25 -4.52
CA THR A 66 -10.53 -1.50 -5.26
C THR A 66 -9.48 -2.40 -4.62
N CYS A 67 -8.32 -1.86 -4.26
CA CYS A 67 -7.18 -2.67 -3.82
C CYS A 67 -6.73 -2.40 -2.38
N GLY A 68 -7.28 -1.39 -1.71
CA GLY A 68 -6.97 -1.02 -0.32
C GLY A 68 -5.64 -0.29 -0.14
N GLN A 69 -5.01 0.18 -1.21
CA GLN A 69 -3.80 1.02 -1.13
C GLN A 69 -4.12 2.32 -0.42
N LYS A 70 -3.36 2.66 0.63
CA LYS A 70 -3.43 3.96 1.28
C LYS A 70 -2.85 5.03 0.36
N ILE A 71 -3.62 6.09 0.14
CA ILE A 71 -3.25 7.22 -0.70
C ILE A 71 -2.73 8.35 0.18
N LYS A 72 -1.61 8.94 -0.24
CA LYS A 72 -1.06 10.14 0.36
C LYS A 72 -1.68 11.34 -0.36
N TRP A 73 -2.57 12.03 0.35
CA TRP A 73 -3.07 13.34 -0.03
C TRP A 73 -2.23 14.36 0.73
N ASP A 74 -1.55 15.25 0.01
CA ASP A 74 -0.75 16.33 0.58
C ASP A 74 -1.62 17.46 1.16
#